data_AF-A0A2N2F8K5-F1
#
_entry.id   AF-A0A2N2F8K5-F1
#
_cell.length_a   1.000
_cell.length_b   1.000
_cell.length_c   1.000
_cell.angle_alpha   90.00
_cell.angle_beta   90.00
_cell.angle_gamma   90.00
#
_symmetry.space_group_name_H-M   'P 1'
#
loop_
_entity.id
_entity.type
_entity.pdbx_description
1 polymer ?
#
loop_
_entity_poly.entity_id
_entity_poly.type
_entity_poly.pdbx_seq_one_letter_code
_entity_poly.pdbx_strand_id
1 'polypeptide(L)'
;MRTRRRPPSHPGSILKLHYLEPSGISVTDLAKELRLSRKTVSKILNKRGAVTTDVALRLSRAFDTTPELWLNLQRNYDLWHTANETTDWQAIRPILKIAHVSA
;
A
#
# COMPACT_ATOMS: atom_id res chain seq x y z
N MET A 1 -13.50 -3.63 13.37
CA MET A 1 -12.31 -2.95 12.79
C MET A 1 -12.03 -1.69 13.60
N ARG A 2 -10.77 -1.43 14.01
CA ARG A 2 -10.41 -0.09 14.52
C ARG A 2 -10.56 0.87 13.35
N THR A 3 -11.64 1.66 13.34
CA THR A 3 -11.88 2.67 12.32
C THR A 3 -10.89 3.81 12.55
N ARG A 4 -9.79 3.84 11.77
CA ARG A 4 -8.93 5.02 11.73
C ARG A 4 -9.77 6.19 11.22
N ARG A 5 -9.90 7.24 12.03
CA ARG A 5 -10.61 8.49 11.63
C ARG A 5 -9.98 9.17 10.42
N ARG A 6 -8.68 8.96 10.17
CA ARG A 6 -7.95 9.55 9.05
C ARG A 6 -7.61 8.47 8.00
N PRO A 7 -7.75 8.76 6.69
CA PRO A 7 -7.33 7.84 5.66
C PRO A 7 -5.84 7.51 5.78
N PRO A 8 -5.45 6.23 5.66
CA PRO A 8 -4.06 5.84 5.51
C PRO A 8 -3.47 6.43 4.23
N SER A 9 -2.19 6.77 4.25
CA SER A 9 -1.48 7.28 3.08
C SER A 9 -1.27 6.18 2.04
N HIS A 10 -1.51 6.50 0.77
CA HIS A 10 -1.15 5.61 -0.35
C HIS A 10 0.36 5.32 -0.33
N PRO A 11 0.83 4.08 -0.58
CA PRO A 11 2.25 3.74 -0.59
C PRO A 11 3.09 4.65 -1.50
N GLY A 12 2.56 5.01 -2.66
CA GLY A 12 3.21 5.94 -3.59
C GLY A 12 3.42 7.35 -3.04
N SER A 13 2.57 7.82 -2.11
CA SER A 13 2.82 9.09 -1.40
C SER A 13 3.99 8.96 -0.45
N ILE A 14 4.08 7.83 0.26
CA ILE A 14 5.19 7.55 1.17
C ILE A 14 6.50 7.43 0.38
N LEU A 15 6.49 6.69 -0.72
CA LEU A 15 7.63 6.55 -1.63
C LEU A 15 8.12 7.91 -2.15
N LYS A 16 7.19 8.78 -2.56
CA LYS A 16 7.54 10.12 -3.06
C LYS A 16 8.17 10.99 -1.97
N LEU A 17 7.46 11.18 -0.85
CA LEU A 17 7.81 12.15 0.18
C LEU A 17 9.01 11.72 1.04
N HIS A 18 9.17 10.42 1.30
CA HIS A 18 10.19 9.92 2.23
C HIS A 18 11.43 9.35 1.54
N TYR A 19 11.36 8.99 0.26
CA TYR A 19 12.49 8.38 -0.45
C TYR A 19 12.96 9.22 -1.64
N LEU A 20 12.06 9.62 -2.54
CA LEU A 20 12.46 10.33 -3.77
C LEU A 20 12.85 11.79 -3.49
N GLU A 21 11.98 12.54 -2.83
CA GLU A 21 12.22 13.97 -2.57
C GLU A 21 13.49 14.22 -1.73
N PRO A 22 13.75 13.48 -0.64
CA PRO A 22 14.98 13.68 0.15
C PRO A 22 16.25 13.25 -0.60
N SER A 23 16.16 12.28 -1.50
CA SER A 23 17.32 11.72 -2.22
C SER A 23 17.54 12.36 -3.60
N GLY A 24 16.66 13.25 -4.04
CA GLY A 24 16.71 13.85 -5.39
C GLY A 24 16.53 12.85 -6.54
N ILE A 25 16.01 11.64 -6.28
CA ILE A 25 15.87 10.59 -7.29
C ILE A 25 14.72 10.92 -8.24
N SER A 26 15.00 10.95 -9.55
CA SER A 26 13.96 11.17 -10.54
C SER A 26 13.08 9.93 -10.72
N VAL A 27 11.84 10.12 -11.19
CA VAL A 27 10.93 9.02 -11.55
C VAL A 27 11.55 8.11 -12.61
N THR A 28 12.34 8.68 -13.52
CA THR A 28 13.02 7.93 -14.58
C THR A 28 14.11 7.03 -14.01
N ASP A 29 14.90 7.52 -13.07
CA ASP A 29 15.99 6.76 -12.47
C ASP A 29 15.46 5.65 -11.57
N LEU A 30 14.42 5.93 -10.77
CA LEU A 30 13.73 4.89 -10.02
C LEU A 30 13.17 3.80 -10.94
N ALA A 31 12.54 4.18 -12.06
CA ALA A 31 12.00 3.19 -12.99
C ALA A 31 13.08 2.28 -13.59
N LYS A 32 14.25 2.84 -13.92
CA LYS A 32 15.41 2.07 -14.38
C LYS A 32 15.89 1.11 -13.30
N GLU A 33 16.08 1.59 -12.07
CA GLU A 33 16.58 0.77 -10.95
C GLU A 33 15.62 -0.39 -10.63
N LEU A 34 14.32 -0.11 -10.57
CA LEU A 34 13.30 -1.13 -10.33
C LEU A 34 13.08 -2.04 -11.54
N ARG A 35 13.67 -1.75 -12.71
CA ARG A 35 13.42 -2.45 -14.00
C ARG A 35 11.93 -2.49 -14.36
N LEU A 36 11.24 -1.35 -14.17
CA LEU A 36 9.83 -1.16 -14.48
C LEU A 36 9.67 -0.05 -15.52
N SER A 37 8.52 -0.03 -16.20
CA SER A 37 8.21 1.11 -17.07
C SER A 37 8.07 2.40 -16.25
N ARG A 38 8.54 3.53 -16.78
CA ARG A 38 8.32 4.86 -16.18
C ARG A 38 6.83 5.13 -15.92
N LYS A 39 5.95 4.63 -16.79
CA LYS A 39 4.48 4.72 -16.65
C LYS A 39 3.99 3.99 -15.39
N THR A 40 4.52 2.80 -15.11
CA THR A 40 4.16 2.02 -13.90
C THR A 40 4.55 2.78 -12.63
N VAL A 41 5.80 3.23 -12.54
CA VAL A 41 6.29 3.99 -11.38
C VAL A 41 5.52 5.30 -11.21
N SER A 42 5.28 6.02 -12.30
CA SER A 42 4.49 7.26 -12.28
C SER A 42 3.05 7.03 -11.78
N LYS A 43 2.39 5.94 -12.19
CA LYS A 43 1.05 5.60 -11.68
C LYS A 43 1.06 5.38 -10.18
N ILE A 44 2.04 4.65 -9.65
CA ILE A 44 2.17 4.39 -8.21
C ILE A 44 2.37 5.71 -7.45
N LEU A 45 3.36 6.51 -7.86
CA LEU A 45 3.67 7.80 -7.21
C LEU A 45 2.48 8.78 -7.22
N ASN A 46 1.68 8.74 -8.29
CA ASN A 46 0.48 9.56 -8.43
C ASN A 46 -0.79 8.92 -7.85
N LYS A 47 -0.68 7.86 -7.05
CA LYS A 47 -1.81 7.19 -6.37
C LYS A 47 -2.85 6.59 -7.33
N ARG A 48 -2.44 6.29 -8.57
CA ARG A 48 -3.28 5.70 -9.63
C ARG A 48 -2.92 4.25 -9.94
N GLY A 49 -2.05 3.64 -9.12
CA GLY A 49 -1.62 2.26 -9.25
C GLY A 49 -1.19 1.71 -7.91
N ALA A 50 -1.50 0.44 -7.68
CA ALA A 50 -1.16 -0.26 -6.45
C ALA A 50 0.30 -0.72 -6.45
N VAL A 51 0.86 -0.89 -5.25
CA VAL A 51 2.09 -1.64 -5.03
C VAL A 51 1.73 -3.13 -4.97
N THR A 52 2.03 -3.86 -6.05
CA THR A 52 1.90 -5.32 -6.11
C THR A 52 3.02 -6.02 -5.36
N THR A 53 2.95 -7.34 -5.20
CA THR A 53 4.02 -8.14 -4.59
C THR A 53 5.35 -8.02 -5.35
N ASP A 54 5.34 -8.03 -6.69
CA ASP A 54 6.54 -7.80 -7.51
C ASP A 54 7.14 -6.41 -7.29
N VAL A 55 6.30 -5.36 -7.24
CA VAL A 55 6.77 -4.00 -6.94
C VAL A 55 7.33 -3.91 -5.51
N ALA A 56 6.69 -4.55 -4.54
CA ALA A 56 7.16 -4.56 -3.15
C ALA A 56 8.54 -5.21 -3.01
N LEU A 57 8.80 -6.33 -3.69
CA LEU A 57 10.11 -6.98 -3.72
C LEU A 57 11.19 -6.09 -4.36
N ARG A 58 10.83 -5.36 -5.42
CA ARG A 58 11.76 -4.43 -6.08
C ARG A 58 12.08 -3.24 -5.18
N LEU A 59 11.07 -2.64 -4.56
CA LEU A 59 11.23 -1.51 -3.63
C LEU A 59 12.01 -1.92 -2.38
N SER A 60 11.76 -3.12 -1.85
CA SER A 60 12.49 -3.63 -0.69
C SER A 60 13.98 -3.74 -0.99
N ARG A 61 14.33 -4.26 -2.17
CA ARG A 61 15.73 -4.38 -2.60
C ARG A 61 16.38 -3.03 -2.89
N ALA A 62 15.65 -2.09 -3.48
CA ALA A 62 16.16 -0.78 -3.88
C ALA A 62 16.41 0.17 -2.67
N PHE A 63 15.61 0.05 -1.61
CA PHE A 63 15.66 0.95 -0.46
C PHE A 63 16.11 0.29 0.85
N ASP A 64 16.64 -0.94 0.77
CA ASP A 64 17.06 -1.72 1.93
C ASP A 64 15.96 -1.82 3.02
N THR A 65 14.76 -2.19 2.57
CA THR A 65 13.56 -2.36 3.42
C THR A 65 12.98 -3.77 3.26
N THR A 66 11.81 -4.03 3.84
CA THR A 66 11.11 -5.31 3.69
C THR A 66 9.95 -5.22 2.71
N PRO A 67 9.62 -6.29 1.95
CA PRO A 67 8.42 -6.31 1.11
C PRO A 67 7.13 -6.08 1.91
N GLU A 68 7.08 -6.59 3.14
CA GLU A 68 5.95 -6.46 4.06
C GLU A 68 5.67 -5.00 4.41
N LEU A 69 6.70 -4.15 4.52
CA LEU A 69 6.51 -2.71 4.74
C LEU A 69 5.58 -2.13 3.67
N TRP A 70 5.90 -2.38 2.41
CA TRP A 70 5.16 -1.85 1.26
C TRP A 70 3.78 -2.47 1.12
N LEU A 71 3.69 -3.80 1.31
CA LEU A 71 2.42 -4.52 1.24
C LEU A 71 1.46 -4.14 2.38
N ASN A 72 1.98 -3.86 3.57
CA ASN A 72 1.16 -3.40 4.69
C ASN A 72 0.61 -2.00 4.44
N LEU A 73 1.40 -1.10 3.83
CA LEU A 73 0.90 0.21 3.41
C LEU A 73 -0.23 0.06 2.39
N GLN A 74 -0.06 -0.80 1.38
CA GLN A 74 -1.07 -1.03 0.34
C GLN A 74 -2.33 -1.65 0.94
N ARG A 75 -2.19 -2.72 1.74
CA ARG A 75 -3.30 -3.39 2.43
C ARG A 75 -4.10 -2.43 3.30
N ASN A 76 -3.43 -1.60 4.09
CA ASN A 76 -4.11 -0.62 4.93
C ASN A 76 -4.87 0.41 4.09
N TYR A 77 -4.26 0.88 2.99
CA TYR A 77 -4.89 1.79 2.04
C TYR A 77 -6.16 1.19 1.44
N ASP A 78 -6.06 -0.01 0.88
CA ASP A 78 -7.16 -0.68 0.18
C ASP A 78 -8.30 -1.00 1.15
N LEU A 79 -8.00 -1.60 2.31
CA LEU A 79 -9.03 -1.92 3.31
C LEU A 79 -9.79 -0.69 3.78
N TRP A 80 -9.11 0.44 3.99
CA TRP A 80 -9.79 1.66 4.42
C TRP A 80 -10.68 2.22 3.31
N HIS A 81 -10.21 2.31 2.07
CA HIS A 81 -11.01 2.86 0.97
C HIS A 81 -12.20 1.96 0.65
N THR A 82 -11.98 0.66 0.48
CA THR A 82 -13.07 -0.29 0.22
C THR A 82 -14.11 -0.27 1.35
N ALA A 83 -13.70 -0.23 2.63
CA ALA A 83 -14.64 -0.19 3.74
C ALA A 83 -15.45 1.13 3.84
N ASN A 84 -15.00 2.21 3.20
CA ASN A 84 -15.71 3.49 3.14
C ASN A 84 -16.47 3.70 1.82
N GLU A 85 -16.11 2.98 0.76
CA GLU A 85 -16.76 3.04 -0.56
C GLU A 85 -17.89 2.01 -0.71
N THR A 86 -17.77 0.85 -0.04
CA THR A 86 -18.78 -0.21 -0.08
C THR A 86 -19.29 -0.54 1.32
N THR A 87 -20.57 -0.94 1.42
CA THR A 87 -21.27 -1.20 2.69
C THR A 87 -21.99 -2.54 2.73
N ASP A 88 -22.11 -3.22 1.58
CA ASP A 88 -22.71 -4.54 1.41
C ASP A 88 -22.11 -5.61 2.34
N TRP A 89 -20.79 -5.54 2.55
CA TRP A 89 -20.08 -6.43 3.48
C TRP A 89 -20.56 -6.33 4.93
N GLN A 90 -21.20 -5.22 5.33
CA GLN A 90 -21.71 -5.03 6.70
C GLN A 90 -22.94 -5.90 7.00
N ALA A 91 -23.65 -6.36 5.96
CA ALA A 91 -24.80 -7.25 6.10
C ALA A 91 -24.41 -8.73 6.28
N ILE A 92 -23.13 -9.06 6.04
CA ILE A 92 -22.62 -10.44 6.12
C ILE A 92 -22.60 -10.89 7.58
N ARG A 93 -23.25 -12.03 7.85
CA ARG A 93 -23.30 -12.64 9.18
C ARG A 93 -22.11 -13.60 9.39
N PRO A 94 -21.48 -13.62 10.57
CA PRO A 94 -20.44 -14.61 10.87
C PRO A 94 -20.98 -16.04 10.76
N ILE A 95 -20.28 -16.90 10.02
CA ILE A 95 -20.63 -18.32 9.85
C ILE A 95 -20.30 -19.11 11.12
N LEU A 96 -19.17 -18.79 11.75
CA LEU A 96 -18.72 -19.44 12.97
C LEU A 96 -19.00 -18.51 14.17
N LYS A 97 -19.81 -18.99 15.11
CA LYS A 97 -19.88 -18.40 16.45
C LYS A 97 -18.70 -18.91 17.25
N ILE A 98 -17.55 -18.24 17.16
CA ILE A 98 -16.47 -18.52 18.11
C ILE A 98 -16.97 -18.03 19.47
N ALA A 99 -17.37 -18.97 20.33
CA ALA A 99 -17.54 -18.70 21.74
C ALA A 99 -16.22 -18.10 22.22
N HIS A 100 -16.22 -16.82 22.61
CA HIS A 100 -15.07 -16.24 23.27
C HIS A 100 -14.81 -17.08 24.52
N VAL A 101 -13.72 -17.86 24.50
CA VAL A 101 -13.16 -18.40 25.74
C VAL A 101 -12.60 -17.19 26.47
N SER A 102 -13.38 -16.68 27.42
CA SER A 102 -12.91 -15.73 28.40
C SER A 102 -11.78 -16.39 29.17
N ALA A 103 -10.56 -15.88 29.01
CA ALA A 103 -9.44 -16.10 29.92
C ALA A 103 -9.25 -14.84 30.76
#